data_AF-A0A251TKC7-F1
#
_entry.id   AF-A0A251TKC7-F1
#
_cell.length_a   1.000
_cell.length_b   1.000
_cell.length_c   1.000
_cell.angle_alpha   90.00
_cell.angle_beta   90.00
_cell.angle_gamma   90.00
#
_symmetry.space_group_name_H-M   'P 1'
#
loop_
_entity.id
_entity.type
_entity.pdbx_description
1 polymer ?
#
loop_
_entity_poly.entity_id
_entity_poly.type
_entity_poly.pdbx_seq_one_letter_code
_entity_poly.pdbx_strand_id
1 'polypeptide(L)'
;MIEVFLFGIVLVSRFDFDRYVLVPRSSPRQADLILTAGTVTMKMAPSLVRLYKQIPEPKYVIAMGACTITGGMFSTDSYSTVRGVDKLIPVDVYLPGCPPRPEAIIDAITKLRKKISREIYPDRIMSQRENRCFTTNHKFQVGHSIHTGNYDQGFLYQPPSTSEIPPETFFKYKSSVSSHELVN
;
A
#
# COMPACT_ATOMS: atom_id res chain seq x y z
N MET A 1 2.74 0.88 0.03
CA MET A 1 2.63 2.29 0.42
C MET A 1 1.17 2.51 0.84
N ILE A 2 0.83 2.09 2.06
CA ILE A 2 -0.45 2.43 2.69
C ILE A 2 -0.11 3.72 3.41
N GLU A 3 -0.19 4.82 2.69
CA GLU A 3 0.03 6.14 3.26
C GLU A 3 -1.19 6.43 4.13
N VAL A 4 -1.00 6.33 5.44
CA VAL A 4 -1.82 7.07 6.37
C VAL A 4 -1.44 8.53 6.16
N PHE A 5 -2.23 9.20 5.32
CA PHE A 5 -2.09 10.61 4.91
C PHE A 5 -0.94 10.96 3.95
N LEU A 6 -1.26 10.96 2.65
CA LEU A 6 -0.77 12.01 1.74
C LEU A 6 -1.84 12.36 0.69
N PHE A 7 -2.92 13.01 1.10
CA PHE A 7 -3.72 13.84 0.20
C PHE A 7 -3.30 15.29 0.40
N GLY A 8 -2.16 15.66 -0.21
CA GLY A 8 -1.54 16.98 -0.07
C GLY A 8 -2.42 18.17 -0.47
N ILE A 9 -3.59 17.94 -1.09
CA ILE A 9 -4.57 18.99 -1.43
C ILE A 9 -5.64 19.15 -0.34
N VAL A 10 -5.95 18.09 0.41
CA VAL A 10 -7.03 18.08 1.39
C VAL A 10 -6.51 18.34 2.82
N LEU A 11 -5.21 18.42 3.00
CA LEU A 11 -4.59 18.98 4.21
C LEU A 11 -4.31 20.48 4.09
N VAL A 12 -4.47 21.06 2.89
CA VAL A 12 -4.24 22.47 2.63
C VAL A 12 -5.52 23.26 2.92
N SER A 13 -5.37 24.49 3.44
CA SER A 13 -6.41 25.42 3.94
C SER A 13 -7.70 25.56 3.11
N ARG A 14 -7.71 25.12 1.84
CA ARG A 14 -8.92 25.08 1.01
C ARG A 14 -9.94 24.02 1.45
N PHE A 15 -9.48 22.91 2.04
CA PHE A 15 -10.35 21.83 2.49
C PHE A 15 -9.90 21.37 3.88
N ASP A 16 -10.31 22.08 4.94
CA ASP A 16 -9.91 21.75 6.32
C ASP A 16 -10.54 20.42 6.80
N PHE A 17 -9.76 19.33 6.80
CA PHE A 17 -10.15 18.06 7.46
C PHE A 17 -10.35 18.21 8.97
N ASP A 18 -9.67 19.16 9.60
CA ASP A 18 -9.73 19.41 11.05
C ASP A 18 -11.14 19.84 11.50
N ARG A 19 -11.93 20.48 10.62
CA ARG A 19 -13.34 20.79 10.88
C ARG A 19 -14.20 19.54 11.09
N TYR A 20 -13.78 18.41 10.54
CA TYR A 20 -14.42 17.12 10.72
C TYR A 20 -13.72 16.27 11.78
N VAL A 21 -12.91 16.89 12.66
CA VAL A 21 -12.20 16.24 13.78
C VAL A 21 -11.43 15.00 13.31
N LEU A 22 -10.90 15.05 12.09
CA LEU A 22 -10.15 13.96 11.49
C LEU A 22 -8.66 14.27 11.59
N VAL A 23 -8.04 13.83 12.69
CA VAL A 23 -6.61 14.08 12.93
C VAL A 23 -5.79 12.91 12.37
N PRO A 24 -4.91 13.13 11.37
CA PRO A 24 -3.99 12.11 10.89
C PRO A 24 -3.15 11.52 12.03
N ARG A 25 -3.16 10.20 12.17
CA ARG A 25 -2.26 9.47 13.08
C ARG A 25 -1.39 8.53 12.29
N SER A 26 -0.07 8.65 12.43
CA SER A 26 0.88 7.76 11.76
C SER A 26 0.86 6.33 12.32
N SER A 27 0.43 6.15 13.56
CA SER A 27 0.40 4.84 14.22
C SER A 27 -0.99 4.19 14.12
N PRO A 28 -1.08 2.91 13.68
CA PRO A 28 -2.37 2.22 13.53
C PRO A 28 -3.07 1.96 14.87
N ARG A 29 -2.33 1.97 15.98
CA ARG A 29 -2.89 1.76 17.32
C ARG A 29 -3.62 3.00 17.87
N GLN A 30 -3.30 4.18 17.35
CA GLN A 30 -3.96 5.44 17.73
C GLN A 30 -5.04 5.84 16.73
N ALA A 31 -5.14 5.16 15.59
CA ALA A 31 -6.17 5.39 14.59
C ALA A 31 -7.38 4.49 14.86
N ASP A 32 -8.55 4.95 14.46
CA ASP A 32 -9.85 4.28 14.52
C ASP A 32 -10.48 4.12 13.11
N LEU A 33 -9.98 4.86 12.13
CA LEU A 33 -10.39 4.83 10.73
C LEU A 33 -9.21 4.48 9.81
N ILE A 34 -9.39 3.49 8.95
CA ILE A 34 -8.48 3.22 7.83
C ILE A 34 -9.11 3.76 6.55
N LEU A 35 -8.40 4.69 5.91
CA LEU A 35 -8.68 5.10 4.54
C LEU A 35 -7.76 4.33 3.59
N THR A 36 -8.32 3.37 2.84
CA THR A 36 -7.54 2.68 1.81
C THR A 36 -7.53 3.54 0.56
N ALA A 37 -6.46 4.32 0.38
CA ALA A 37 -6.27 5.18 -0.77
C ALA A 37 -5.19 4.61 -1.70
N GLY A 38 -5.61 4.15 -2.89
CA GLY A 38 -4.69 3.69 -3.94
C GLY A 38 -4.67 2.17 -4.16
N THR A 39 -3.89 1.73 -5.15
CA THR A 39 -3.84 0.32 -5.54
C THR A 39 -3.13 -0.54 -4.50
N VAL A 40 -3.69 -1.72 -4.22
CA VAL A 40 -3.09 -2.71 -3.30
C VAL A 40 -2.43 -3.80 -4.14
N THR A 41 -1.12 -3.94 -4.00
CA THR A 41 -0.37 -5.03 -4.65
C THR A 41 -0.31 -6.28 -3.76
N MET A 42 -0.04 -7.44 -4.35
CA MET A 42 0.14 -8.71 -3.63
C MET A 42 1.19 -8.63 -2.52
N LYS A 43 2.27 -7.86 -2.74
CA LYS A 43 3.30 -7.61 -1.73
C LYS A 43 2.75 -6.79 -0.54
N MET A 44 1.83 -5.86 -0.79
CA MET A 44 1.25 -5.00 0.25
C MET A 44 0.08 -5.66 0.98
N ALA A 45 -0.63 -6.59 0.34
CA ALA A 45 -1.81 -7.27 0.88
C ALA A 45 -1.62 -7.83 2.31
N PRO A 46 -0.57 -8.62 2.63
CA PRO A 46 -0.39 -9.12 4.00
C PRO A 46 -0.08 -8.00 5.00
N SER A 47 0.61 -6.95 4.58
CA SER A 47 0.89 -5.78 5.42
C SER A 47 -0.38 -5.00 5.77
N LEU A 48 -1.30 -4.83 4.82
CA LEU A 48 -2.60 -4.21 5.07
C LEU A 48 -3.42 -4.97 6.11
N VAL A 49 -3.49 -6.29 5.97
CA VAL A 49 -4.21 -7.15 6.93
C VAL A 49 -3.58 -7.07 8.32
N ARG A 50 -2.25 -6.98 8.41
CA ARG A 50 -1.54 -6.78 9.68
C ARG A 50 -1.89 -5.44 10.33
N LEU A 51 -1.91 -4.35 9.56
CA LEU A 51 -2.31 -3.03 10.05
C LEU A 51 -3.74 -3.07 10.60
N TYR A 52 -4.68 -3.63 9.85
CA TYR A 52 -6.08 -3.77 10.27
C TYR A 52 -6.25 -4.58 11.56
N LYS A 53 -5.40 -5.60 11.77
CA LYS A 53 -5.40 -6.39 13.02
C LYS A 53 -4.83 -5.63 14.22
N GLN A 54 -3.95 -4.66 14.00
CA GLN A 54 -3.34 -3.88 15.08
C GLN A 54 -4.24 -2.76 15.60
N ILE A 55 -5.28 -2.40 14.86
CA ILE A 55 -6.25 -1.35 15.24
C ILE A 55 -7.21 -1.89 16.32
N PRO A 56 -7.36 -1.16 17.45
CA PRO A 56 -8.35 -1.51 18.48
C PRO A 56 -9.78 -1.39 17.95
N GLU A 57 -10.72 -2.11 18.55
CA GLU A 57 -12.14 -1.85 18.31
C GLU A 57 -12.54 -0.58 19.10
N PRO A 58 -13.31 0.36 18.53
CA PRO A 58 -14.01 0.36 17.24
C PRO A 58 -13.11 0.74 16.05
N LYS A 59 -13.24 0.00 14.93
CA LYS A 59 -12.52 0.31 13.69
C LYS A 59 -13.42 0.34 12.47
N TYR A 60 -13.12 1.24 11.55
CA TYR A 60 -13.86 1.44 10.31
C TYR A 60 -12.92 1.51 9.10
N VAL A 61 -13.39 1.07 7.93
CA VAL A 61 -12.61 1.05 6.69
C VAL A 61 -13.38 1.73 5.56
N ILE A 62 -12.76 2.76 4.97
CA ILE A 62 -13.26 3.39 3.74
C ILE A 62 -12.38 2.94 2.57
N ALA A 63 -13.00 2.37 1.53
CA ALA A 63 -12.33 2.07 0.27
C ALA A 63 -12.43 3.29 -0.66
N MET A 64 -11.29 3.94 -0.89
CA MET A 64 -11.20 5.15 -1.70
C MET A 64 -10.63 4.86 -3.08
N GLY A 65 -11.41 5.23 -4.10
CA GLY A 65 -11.05 5.20 -5.50
C GLY A 65 -11.28 3.84 -6.18
N ALA A 66 -11.38 3.86 -7.50
CA ALA A 66 -11.73 2.68 -8.32
C ALA A 66 -10.76 1.50 -8.09
N CYS A 67 -9.48 1.79 -7.83
CA CYS A 67 -8.47 0.77 -7.58
C CYS A 67 -8.76 -0.10 -6.35
N THR A 68 -9.34 0.46 -5.29
CA THR A 68 -9.63 -0.30 -4.05
C THR A 68 -10.98 -0.99 -4.08
N ILE A 69 -11.90 -0.55 -4.94
CA ILE A 69 -13.23 -1.16 -5.08
C ILE A 69 -13.15 -2.38 -5.99
N THR A 70 -12.65 -2.20 -7.23
CA THR A 70 -12.66 -3.26 -8.27
C THR A 70 -11.28 -3.58 -8.83
N GLY A 71 -10.22 -2.89 -8.40
CA GLY A 71 -8.91 -2.90 -9.06
C GLY A 71 -8.75 -1.78 -10.09
N GLY A 72 -9.83 -1.07 -10.46
CA GLY A 72 -9.80 0.09 -11.34
C GLY A 72 -9.17 -0.21 -12.69
N MET A 73 -8.28 0.68 -13.14
CA MET A 73 -7.51 0.51 -14.39
C MET A 73 -6.65 -0.76 -14.40
N PHE A 74 -6.27 -1.28 -13.24
CA PHE A 74 -5.41 -2.47 -13.14
C PHE A 74 -6.22 -3.78 -13.09
N SER A 75 -7.54 -3.72 -13.17
CA SER A 75 -8.41 -4.89 -13.04
C SER A 75 -8.20 -5.91 -14.17
N THR A 76 -7.99 -5.47 -15.41
CA THR A 76 -7.83 -6.35 -16.59
C THR A 76 -6.41 -6.87 -16.74
N ASP A 77 -5.41 -6.00 -16.71
CA ASP A 77 -4.08 -6.29 -17.28
C ASP A 77 -2.98 -6.55 -16.24
N SER A 78 -3.28 -6.42 -14.95
CA SER A 78 -2.24 -6.56 -13.92
C SER A 78 -2.25 -7.93 -13.24
N TYR A 79 -1.07 -8.54 -13.15
CA TYR A 79 -0.84 -9.83 -12.49
C TYR A 79 -0.64 -9.70 -10.97
N SER A 80 -0.25 -8.51 -10.50
CA SER A 80 0.25 -8.29 -9.14
C SER A 80 -0.67 -7.44 -8.27
N THR A 81 -1.78 -6.93 -8.80
CA THR A 81 -2.73 -6.13 -8.00
C THR A 81 -3.88 -6.96 -7.48
N VAL A 82 -4.34 -6.62 -6.28
CA VAL A 82 -5.52 -7.23 -5.68
C VAL A 82 -6.75 -6.51 -6.22
N ARG A 83 -7.61 -7.26 -6.90
CA ARG A 83 -8.91 -6.76 -7.40
C ARG A 83 -9.89 -6.59 -6.24
N GLY A 84 -9.83 -5.41 -5.61
CA GLY A 84 -10.70 -5.01 -4.50
C GLY A 84 -10.09 -5.30 -3.12
N VAL A 85 -10.14 -4.30 -2.24
CA VAL A 85 -9.67 -4.41 -0.84
C VAL A 85 -10.61 -5.25 0.03
N ASP A 86 -11.87 -5.39 -0.40
CA ASP A 86 -12.92 -6.16 0.27
C ASP A 86 -12.56 -7.64 0.46
N LYS A 87 -11.68 -8.17 -0.40
CA LYS A 87 -11.15 -9.54 -0.27
C LYS A 87 -10.22 -9.73 0.92
N LEU A 88 -9.64 -8.65 1.43
CA LEU A 88 -8.64 -8.67 2.49
C LEU A 88 -9.23 -8.25 3.83
N ILE A 89 -10.00 -7.15 3.82
CA ILE A 89 -10.58 -6.52 5.01
C ILE A 89 -12.01 -6.08 4.70
N PRO A 90 -12.93 -6.14 5.68
CA PRO A 90 -14.30 -5.70 5.47
C PRO A 90 -14.33 -4.19 5.25
N VAL A 91 -15.07 -3.75 4.23
CA VAL A 91 -15.22 -2.33 3.89
C VAL A 91 -16.56 -1.79 4.39
N ASP A 92 -16.55 -0.61 5.01
CA ASP A 92 -17.77 0.04 5.51
C ASP A 92 -18.45 0.94 4.50
N VAL A 93 -17.64 1.70 3.75
CA VAL A 93 -18.09 2.70 2.77
C VAL A 93 -17.17 2.65 1.56
N TYR A 94 -17.77 2.62 0.37
CA TYR A 94 -17.06 2.72 -0.90
C TYR A 94 -17.17 4.13 -1.46
N LEU A 95 -16.03 4.69 -1.88
CA LEU A 95 -15.94 6.01 -2.51
C LEU A 95 -15.40 5.87 -3.94
N PRO A 96 -16.24 5.92 -4.99
CA PRO A 96 -15.79 5.84 -6.36
C PRO A 96 -15.02 7.11 -6.80
N GLY A 97 -14.05 6.95 -7.69
CA GLY A 97 -13.26 8.03 -8.28
C GLY A 97 -11.84 7.61 -8.68
N CYS A 98 -11.17 8.36 -9.55
CA CYS A 98 -9.80 8.05 -9.98
C CYS A 98 -9.02 9.31 -10.44
N PRO A 99 -8.54 10.18 -9.54
CA PRO A 99 -8.82 10.23 -8.10
C PRO A 99 -10.18 10.90 -7.79
N PRO A 100 -10.83 10.58 -6.67
CA PRO A 100 -12.07 11.24 -6.26
C PRO A 100 -11.83 12.71 -5.88
N ARG A 101 -12.85 13.55 -6.08
CA ARG A 101 -12.84 14.96 -5.67
C ARG A 101 -12.86 15.09 -4.13
N PRO A 102 -12.24 16.13 -3.55
CA PRO A 102 -12.19 16.32 -2.10
C PRO A 102 -13.58 16.41 -1.46
N GLU A 103 -14.57 16.99 -2.14
CA GLU A 103 -15.95 17.07 -1.66
C GLU A 103 -16.59 15.68 -1.51
N ALA A 104 -16.23 14.75 -2.40
CA ALA A 104 -16.72 13.38 -2.34
C ALA A 104 -16.14 12.61 -1.14
N ILE A 105 -14.94 12.99 -0.67
CA ILE A 105 -14.35 12.42 0.55
C ILE A 105 -15.12 12.90 1.78
N ILE A 106 -15.48 14.18 1.82
CA ILE A 106 -16.29 14.76 2.90
C ILE A 106 -17.68 14.08 2.95
N ASP A 107 -18.30 13.84 1.80
CA ASP A 107 -19.57 13.11 1.73
C ASP A 107 -19.42 11.66 2.21
N ALA A 108 -18.33 10.97 1.85
CA ALA A 108 -18.05 9.62 2.36
C ALA A 108 -17.90 9.57 3.88
N ILE A 109 -17.20 10.55 4.47
CA ILE A 109 -17.08 10.67 5.94
C ILE A 109 -18.44 10.97 6.58
N THR A 110 -19.23 11.83 5.97
CA THR A 110 -20.59 12.16 6.45
C THR A 110 -21.49 10.93 6.42
N LYS A 111 -21.40 10.11 5.37
CA LYS A 111 -22.08 8.81 5.26
C LYS A 111 -21.60 7.83 6.33
N LEU A 112 -20.30 7.76 6.59
CA LEU A 112 -19.75 6.92 7.65
C LEU A 112 -20.28 7.34 9.03
N ARG A 113 -20.28 8.64 9.35
CA ARG A 113 -20.85 9.16 10.60
C ARG A 113 -22.32 8.80 10.77
N LYS A 114 -23.12 8.91 9.70
CA LYS A 114 -24.52 8.47 9.69
C LYS A 114 -24.66 6.96 9.94
N LYS A 115 -23.77 6.14 9.37
CA LYS A 115 -23.73 4.70 9.61
C LYS A 115 -23.44 4.40 11.09
N ILE A 116 -22.42 5.05 11.67
CA ILE A 116 -22.06 4.91 13.09
C ILE A 116 -23.22 5.32 14.01
N SER A 117 -23.90 6.42 13.69
CA SER A 117 -25.04 6.89 14.51
C SER A 117 -26.25 5.94 14.54
N ARG A 118 -26.35 5.05 13.54
CA ARG A 118 -27.43 4.06 13.43
C ARG A 118 -27.03 2.70 14.00
N GLU A 119 -25.74 2.50 14.30
CA GLU A 119 -25.20 1.23 14.77
C GLU A 119 -25.54 1.07 16.26
N ILE A 120 -26.26 -0.01 16.61
CA ILE A 120 -26.60 -0.34 17.99
C ILE A 120 -25.49 -1.24 18.55
N TYR A 121 -25.04 -0.97 19.78
CA TYR A 121 -23.90 -1.63 20.44
C TYR A 121 -23.86 -3.18 20.44
N PRO A 122 -24.97 -3.96 20.49
CA PRO A 122 -24.90 -5.41 20.62
C PRO A 122 -24.52 -6.16 19.32
N ASP A 123 -24.67 -5.55 18.13
CA ASP A 123 -24.35 -6.23 16.86
C ASP A 123 -22.85 -6.47 16.67
N ARG A 124 -22.00 -5.72 17.38
CA ARG A 124 -20.54 -5.81 17.22
C ARG A 124 -19.92 -6.98 17.96
N ILE A 125 -20.50 -7.37 19.09
CA ILE A 125 -20.05 -8.53 19.91
C ILE A 125 -20.17 -9.83 19.10
N MET A 126 -21.09 -9.91 18.14
CA MET A 126 -21.25 -11.07 17.25
C MET A 126 -20.20 -11.17 16.13
N SER A 127 -19.41 -10.12 15.88
CA SER A 127 -18.35 -10.15 14.87
C SER A 127 -17.03 -10.74 15.37
N GLN A 128 -16.97 -11.14 16.65
CA GLN A 128 -15.81 -11.84 17.20
C GLN A 128 -15.54 -13.09 16.35
N ARG A 129 -14.41 -13.06 15.65
CA ARG A 129 -13.96 -14.14 14.78
C ARG A 129 -13.95 -15.42 15.61
N GLU A 130 -14.83 -16.37 15.30
CA GLU A 130 -14.73 -17.70 15.87
C GLU A 130 -13.34 -18.25 15.55
N ASN A 131 -12.56 -18.55 16.58
CA ASN A 131 -11.21 -19.05 16.44
C ASN A 131 -11.25 -20.54 16.03
N ARG A 132 -11.58 -20.80 14.76
CA ARG A 132 -11.47 -22.12 14.15
C ARG A 132 -10.00 -22.38 13.81
N CYS A 133 -9.29 -22.98 14.74
CA CYS A 133 -7.90 -23.38 14.55
C CYS A 133 -7.84 -24.80 13.97
N PHE A 134 -7.20 -24.95 12.81
CA PHE A 134 -6.88 -26.25 12.22
C PHE A 134 -5.37 -26.39 12.11
N THR A 135 -4.84 -27.53 12.54
CA THR A 135 -3.42 -27.83 12.48
C THR A 135 -3.21 -29.00 11.53
N THR A 136 -2.34 -28.83 10.54
CA THR A 136 -2.00 -29.90 9.57
C THR A 136 -0.49 -29.92 9.36
N ASN A 137 0.10 -31.12 9.41
CA ASN A 137 1.53 -31.31 9.15
C ASN A 137 1.82 -31.22 7.65
N HIS A 138 2.88 -30.52 7.26
CA HIS A 138 3.31 -30.38 5.86
C HIS A 138 4.77 -30.86 5.67
N LYS A 139 5.11 -31.29 4.46
CA LYS A 139 6.48 -31.75 4.08
C LYS A 139 7.23 -30.72 3.21
N PHE A 140 6.90 -29.43 3.32
CA PHE A 140 7.61 -28.38 2.60
C PHE A 140 9.03 -28.20 3.15
N GLN A 141 9.99 -27.92 2.27
CA GLN A 141 11.35 -27.56 2.66
C GLN A 141 11.40 -26.12 3.16
N VAL A 142 12.10 -25.87 4.26
CA VAL A 142 12.25 -24.52 4.83
C VAL A 142 13.29 -23.74 4.02
N GLY A 143 12.85 -22.68 3.34
CA GLY A 143 13.75 -21.75 2.65
C GLY A 143 14.39 -20.73 3.60
N HIS A 144 15.58 -20.25 3.25
CA HIS A 144 16.27 -19.18 3.98
C HIS A 144 15.70 -17.81 3.59
N SER A 145 15.75 -16.83 4.50
CA SER A 145 15.30 -15.46 4.21
C SER A 145 16.17 -14.82 3.12
N ILE A 146 15.52 -14.29 2.08
CA ILE A 146 16.20 -13.59 0.97
C ILE A 146 16.56 -12.14 1.38
N HIS A 147 15.83 -11.55 2.33
CA HIS A 147 16.02 -10.16 2.75
C HIS A 147 16.89 -10.11 4.01
N THR A 148 18.21 -10.25 3.85
CA THR A 148 19.19 -10.26 4.97
C THR A 148 19.52 -8.84 5.48
N GLY A 149 19.13 -7.78 4.76
CA GLY A 149 19.35 -6.39 5.18
C GLY A 149 20.78 -5.86 4.95
N ASN A 150 21.67 -6.68 4.39
CA ASN A 150 23.04 -6.29 4.05
C ASN A 150 23.10 -5.63 2.67
N TYR A 151 22.56 -4.42 2.56
CA TYR A 151 22.63 -3.65 1.30
C TYR A 151 24.03 -3.06 1.05
N ASP A 152 24.81 -2.83 2.11
CA ASP A 152 26.15 -2.23 2.04
C ASP A 152 27.28 -3.24 1.80
N GLN A 153 26.96 -4.54 1.73
CA GLN A 153 27.96 -5.58 1.51
C GLN A 153 28.28 -5.68 0.02
N GLY A 154 29.40 -5.08 -0.40
CA GLY A 154 29.99 -5.13 -1.75
C GLY A 154 30.41 -6.52 -2.24
N PHE A 155 29.84 -7.62 -1.72
CA PHE A 155 30.13 -8.98 -2.15
C PHE A 155 29.49 -9.37 -3.50
N LEU A 156 28.48 -8.64 -3.98
CA LEU A 156 27.82 -8.92 -5.27
C LEU A 156 28.18 -7.93 -6.39
N TYR A 157 28.81 -6.80 -6.05
CA TYR A 157 29.48 -5.92 -7.02
C TYR A 157 30.98 -6.15 -6.95
N GLN A 158 31.43 -7.37 -7.23
CA GLN A 158 32.81 -7.52 -7.69
C GLN A 158 32.80 -7.11 -9.17
N PRO A 159 33.45 -6.01 -9.57
CA PRO A 159 33.76 -5.83 -10.99
C PRO A 159 34.54 -7.09 -11.43
N PRO A 160 34.34 -7.58 -12.67
CA PRO A 160 35.11 -8.72 -13.15
C PRO A 160 36.60 -8.42 -12.89
N SER A 161 37.30 -9.37 -12.27
CA SER A 161 38.72 -9.23 -11.95
C SER A 161 39.47 -8.77 -13.20
N THR A 162 40.05 -7.57 -13.15
CA THR A 162 40.86 -7.00 -14.22
C THR A 162 42.17 -7.80 -14.33
N SER A 163 42.11 -9.01 -14.87
CA SER A 163 43.30 -9.83 -15.12
C SER A 163 43.32 -10.50 -16.49
N GLU A 164 42.28 -10.37 -17.33
CA GLU A 164 42.26 -10.99 -18.66
C GLU A 164 41.73 -10.07 -19.79
N ILE A 165 42.00 -8.77 -19.75
CA ILE A 165 41.74 -7.89 -20.90
C ILE A 165 43.08 -7.36 -21.43
N PRO A 166 43.49 -7.73 -22.67
CA PRO A 166 44.66 -7.16 -23.32
C PRO A 166 44.54 -5.63 -23.39
N PRO A 167 45.62 -4.86 -23.17
CA PRO A 167 45.57 -3.40 -23.05
C PRO A 167 45.10 -2.65 -24.32
N GLU A 168 44.93 -3.35 -25.44
CA GLU A 168 44.56 -2.74 -26.73
C GLU A 168 43.05 -2.43 -26.87
N THR A 169 42.17 -3.13 -26.15
CA THR A 169 40.71 -2.87 -26.21
C THR A 169 40.27 -1.70 -25.34
N PHE A 170 41.07 -1.29 -24.34
CA PHE A 170 40.75 -0.18 -23.44
C PHE A 170 40.88 1.20 -24.12
N PHE A 171 41.86 1.38 -25.02
CA PHE A 171 42.05 2.65 -25.73
C PHE A 171 40.98 2.89 -26.81
N LYS A 172 40.46 1.82 -27.44
CA LYS A 172 39.39 1.92 -28.45
C LYS A 172 38.05 2.37 -27.86
N TYR A 173 37.75 1.95 -26.64
CA TYR A 173 36.50 2.34 -25.96
C TYR A 173 36.53 3.80 -25.50
N LYS A 174 37.71 4.32 -25.12
CA LYS A 174 37.82 5.72 -24.71
C LYS A 174 37.80 6.70 -25.89
N SER A 175 38.31 6.28 -27.06
CA SER A 175 38.25 7.09 -28.29
C SER A 175 36.86 7.11 -28.93
N SER A 176 36.07 6.04 -28.83
CA SER A 176 34.71 6.00 -29.38
C SER A 176 33.70 6.85 -28.59
N VAL A 177 33.94 7.08 -27.29
CA VAL A 177 33.01 7.85 -26.43
C VAL A 177 33.25 9.36 -26.51
N SER A 178 34.38 9.84 -27.04
CA SER A 178 34.67 11.29 -27.14
C SER A 178 34.32 11.93 -28.50
N SER A 179 33.69 11.21 -29.44
CA SER A 179 33.47 11.70 -30.82
C SER A 179 32.03 12.08 -31.18
N HIS A 180 31.09 12.07 -30.24
CA HIS A 180 29.74 12.62 -30.47
C HIS A 180 29.55 13.95 -29.73
N GLU A 181 30.27 14.97 -30.21
CA GLU A 181 29.93 16.38 -30.06
C GLU A 181 28.80 16.76 -31.05
N LEU A 182 27.87 17.59 -30.58
CA LEU A 182 27.23 18.72 -31.30
C LEU A 182 27.04 18.60 -32.83
N VAL A 183 25.79 18.43 -33.30
CA VAL A 183 25.25 19.16 -34.47
C VAL A 183 23.73 19.34 -34.34
N ASN A 184 23.31 20.61 -34.51
CA ASN A 184 21.97 21.23 -34.57
C ASN A 184 21.27 21.59 -33.26
#